data_AF-A0A8T4SUU0-F1
#
_entry.id   AF-A0A8T4SUU0-F1
#
_cell.length_a   1.000
_cell.length_b   1.000
_cell.length_c   1.000
_cell.angle_alpha   90.00
_cell.angle_beta   90.00
_cell.angle_gamma   90.00
#
_symmetry.space_group_name_H-M   'P 1'
#
loop_
_entity.id
_entity.type
_entity.pdbx_description
1 polymer ?
#
loop_
_entity_poly.entity_id
_entity_poly.type
_entity_poly.pdbx_seq_one_letter_code
_entity_poly.pdbx_strand_id
1 'polypeptide(L)'
;MADVSTFRGILIFFDRLGIYDVILPFLLVFSIMFAILEKTKVFGTEKIGDHTYTRKNMNAMVAFVIGFMVIASAHLVALITEASANMVILLMLAVFFLLLVGSFMQEKPEGVILEGKWKIMFMVIMFVGIIGIFLHAIRLPSGQPFLEWLLQYIAYNFNSAVVGSIILMLVVIGFMYFIVRDRKVPEKT
;
A
#
# COMPACT_ATOMS: atom_id res chain seq x y z
N MET A 1 -31.83 0.88 25.10
CA MET A 1 -31.21 0.33 23.88
C MET A 1 -31.24 1.46 22.87
N ALA A 2 -30.09 1.92 22.36
CA ALA A 2 -30.09 3.02 21.39
C ALA A 2 -30.69 2.51 20.09
N ASP A 3 -31.82 3.09 19.67
CA ASP A 3 -32.47 2.76 18.40
C ASP A 3 -31.46 2.96 17.28
N VAL A 4 -31.22 1.89 16.51
CA VAL A 4 -30.36 1.97 15.33
C VAL A 4 -30.96 3.01 14.39
N SER A 5 -30.18 4.04 14.07
CA SER A 5 -30.59 5.03 13.06
C SER A 5 -31.08 4.32 11.80
N THR A 6 -32.21 4.78 11.24
CA THR A 6 -32.81 4.24 10.01
C THR A 6 -31.79 4.06 8.90
N PHE A 7 -30.84 5.00 8.78
CA PHE A 7 -29.76 4.92 7.81
C PHE A 7 -28.82 3.74 8.07
N ARG A 8 -28.40 3.54 9.32
CA ARG A 8 -27.57 2.37 9.71
C ARG A 8 -28.31 1.06 9.46
N GLY A 9 -29.62 1.03 9.67
CA GLY A 9 -30.47 -0.13 9.35
C GLY A 9 -30.44 -0.49 7.86
N ILE A 10 -30.53 0.51 6.98
CA ILE A 10 -30.44 0.30 5.52
C ILE A 10 -29.05 -0.20 5.12
N LEU A 11 -27.97 0.36 5.68
CA LEU A 11 -26.61 -0.10 5.39
C LEU A 11 -26.40 -1.56 5.80
N ILE A 12 -26.85 -1.95 7.00
CA ILE A 12 -26.77 -3.34 7.48
C ILE A 12 -27.62 -4.26 6.61
N PHE A 13 -28.77 -3.80 6.14
CA PHE A 13 -29.61 -4.56 5.22
C PHE A 13 -28.92 -4.77 3.87
N PHE A 14 -28.29 -3.74 3.31
CA PHE A 14 -27.55 -3.83 2.03
C PHE A 14 -26.31 -4.72 2.14
N ASP A 15 -25.59 -4.64 3.25
CA ASP A 15 -24.47 -5.51 3.56
C ASP A 15 -24.90 -6.98 3.63
N ARG A 16 -25.99 -7.29 4.35
CA ARG A 16 -26.55 -8.65 4.43
C ARG A 16 -27.05 -9.19 3.09
N LEU A 17 -27.55 -8.33 2.21
CA LEU A 17 -27.96 -8.71 0.87
C LEU A 17 -26.76 -8.93 -0.09
N GLY A 18 -25.52 -8.64 0.34
CA GLY A 18 -24.34 -8.69 -0.52
C GLY A 18 -24.35 -7.61 -1.61
N ILE A 19 -25.10 -6.52 -1.41
CA ILE A 19 -25.19 -5.43 -2.39
C ILE A 19 -23.82 -4.80 -2.60
N TYR A 20 -23.03 -4.63 -1.54
CA TYR A 20 -21.68 -4.07 -1.66
C TYR A 20 -20.74 -5.01 -2.40
N ASP A 21 -20.79 -6.31 -2.10
CA ASP A 21 -19.95 -7.32 -2.72
C ASP A 21 -20.24 -7.51 -4.21
N VAL A 22 -21.45 -7.17 -4.67
CA VAL A 22 -21.85 -7.31 -6.08
C VAL A 22 -21.76 -5.99 -6.84
N ILE A 23 -22.35 -4.92 -6.30
CA ILE A 23 -22.53 -3.67 -7.03
C ILE A 23 -21.25 -2.84 -7.11
N LEU A 24 -20.45 -2.74 -6.04
CA LEU A 24 -19.21 -1.97 -6.08
C LEU A 24 -18.22 -2.50 -7.13
N PRO A 25 -17.87 -3.81 -7.14
CA PRO A 25 -16.95 -4.35 -8.13
C PRO A 25 -17.55 -4.33 -9.53
N PHE A 26 -18.86 -4.53 -9.69
CA PHE A 26 -19.54 -4.35 -10.97
C PHE A 26 -19.34 -2.95 -11.53
N LEU A 27 -19.66 -1.92 -10.76
CA LEU A 27 -19.55 -0.53 -11.19
C LEU A 27 -18.10 -0.20 -11.54
N LEU A 28 -17.15 -0.69 -10.75
CA LEU A 28 -15.72 -0.49 -11.02
C LEU A 28 -15.30 -1.10 -12.36
N VAL A 29 -15.61 -2.38 -12.59
CA VAL A 29 -15.27 -3.09 -13.84
C VAL A 29 -15.99 -2.47 -15.03
N PHE A 30 -17.30 -2.22 -14.90
CA PHE A 30 -18.11 -1.57 -15.93
C PHE A 30 -17.50 -0.22 -16.32
N SER A 31 -17.20 0.65 -15.35
CA SER A 31 -16.65 1.98 -15.61
C SER A 31 -15.27 1.93 -16.24
N ILE A 32 -14.38 1.04 -15.78
CA ILE A 32 -13.04 0.88 -16.35
C ILE A 32 -13.14 0.36 -17.79
N MET A 33 -13.92 -0.71 -18.02
CA MET A 33 -14.08 -1.29 -19.35
C MET A 33 -14.74 -0.32 -20.32
N PHE A 34 -15.78 0.39 -19.87
CA PHE A 34 -16.44 1.43 -20.66
C PHE A 34 -15.45 2.54 -21.05
N ALA A 35 -14.67 3.04 -20.09
CA ALA A 35 -13.67 4.08 -20.33
C ALA A 35 -12.57 3.62 -21.29
N ILE A 36 -12.12 2.36 -21.18
CA ILE A 36 -11.14 1.77 -22.10
C ILE A 36 -11.73 1.70 -23.51
N LEU A 37 -12.95 1.19 -23.69
CA LEU A 37 -13.62 1.08 -24.99
C LEU A 37 -13.87 2.47 -25.63
N GLU A 38 -14.26 3.46 -24.83
CA GLU A 38 -14.39 4.86 -25.27
C GLU A 38 -13.05 5.44 -25.73
N LYS A 39 -11.99 5.25 -24.96
CA LYS A 39 -10.66 5.82 -25.28
C LYS A 39 -10.03 5.14 -26.50
N THR A 40 -10.21 3.83 -26.63
CA THR A 40 -9.61 3.03 -27.71
C THR A 40 -10.42 3.07 -29.00
N LYS A 41 -11.71 3.43 -28.94
CA LYS A 41 -12.61 3.47 -30.09
C LYS A 41 -12.66 2.14 -30.87
N VAL A 42 -12.53 1.01 -30.16
CA VAL A 42 -12.51 -0.36 -30.73
C VAL A 42 -13.71 -0.62 -31.64
N PHE A 43 -14.86 -0.09 -31.25
CA PHE A 43 -16.13 -0.26 -31.95
C PHE A 43 -16.38 0.81 -33.03
N GLY A 44 -15.37 1.62 -33.34
CA GLY A 44 -15.42 2.69 -34.32
C GLY A 44 -16.10 3.96 -33.80
N THR A 45 -16.26 4.91 -34.71
CA THR A 45 -16.91 6.20 -34.47
C THR A 45 -18.08 6.39 -35.43
N GLU A 46 -19.12 7.04 -34.95
CA GLU A 46 -20.28 7.48 -35.74
C GLU A 46 -20.19 8.99 -35.98
N LYS A 47 -20.48 9.43 -37.21
CA LYS A 47 -20.60 10.84 -37.54
C LYS A 47 -22.04 11.28 -37.36
N ILE A 48 -22.28 12.17 -36.42
CA ILE A 48 -23.57 12.82 -36.21
C ILE A 48 -23.34 14.31 -36.46
N GLY A 49 -23.74 14.77 -37.65
CA GLY A 49 -23.37 16.10 -38.14
C GLY A 49 -21.87 16.23 -38.41
N ASP A 50 -21.27 17.34 -38.00
CA ASP A 50 -19.83 17.63 -38.18
C ASP A 50 -18.93 17.02 -37.10
N HIS A 51 -19.50 16.35 -36.11
CA HIS A 51 -18.75 15.79 -34.98
C HIS A 51 -18.67 14.26 -35.04
N THR A 52 -17.48 13.74 -34.74
CA THR A 52 -17.23 12.30 -34.63
C THR A 52 -17.41 11.86 -33.18
N TYR A 53 -18.40 11.01 -32.94
CA TYR A 53 -18.66 10.43 -31.63
C TYR A 53 -18.30 8.95 -31.61
N THR A 54 -17.92 8.46 -30.45
CA THR A 54 -17.80 7.02 -30.18
C THR A 54 -19.17 6.38 -30.11
N ARG A 55 -19.26 5.09 -30.48
CA ARG A 55 -20.51 4.31 -30.36
C ARG A 55 -20.80 3.95 -28.90
N LYS A 56 -21.16 4.96 -28.10
CA LYS A 56 -21.38 4.85 -26.65
C LYS A 56 -22.34 3.72 -26.25
N ASN A 57 -23.44 3.54 -27.00
CA ASN A 57 -24.41 2.49 -26.71
C ASN A 57 -23.79 1.08 -26.81
N MET A 58 -22.95 0.87 -27.82
CA MET A 58 -22.27 -0.42 -28.03
C MET A 58 -21.18 -0.63 -26.98
N ASN A 59 -20.41 0.42 -26.68
CA ASN A 59 -19.41 0.41 -25.60
C ASN A 59 -20.05 0.08 -24.25
N ALA A 60 -21.21 0.67 -23.94
CA ALA A 60 -21.95 0.43 -22.70
C ALA A 60 -22.49 -1.00 -22.60
N MET A 61 -23.10 -1.52 -23.67
CA MET A 61 -23.61 -2.91 -23.69
C MET A 61 -22.49 -3.93 -23.47
N VAL A 62 -21.35 -3.75 -24.13
CA VAL A 62 -20.21 -4.66 -23.99
C VAL A 62 -19.57 -4.56 -22.61
N ALA A 63 -19.34 -3.35 -22.11
CA ALA A 63 -18.83 -3.15 -20.75
C ALA A 63 -19.78 -3.72 -19.68
N PHE A 64 -21.08 -3.63 -19.89
CA PHE A 64 -22.10 -4.21 -19.00
C PHE A 64 -22.00 -5.74 -18.96
N VAL A 65 -21.96 -6.39 -20.13
CA VAL A 65 -21.83 -7.85 -20.22
C VAL A 65 -20.52 -8.34 -19.59
N ILE A 66 -19.41 -7.63 -19.81
CA ILE A 66 -18.13 -7.94 -19.17
C ILE A 66 -18.21 -7.75 -17.65
N GLY A 67 -18.80 -6.66 -17.18
CA GLY A 67 -19.03 -6.42 -15.76
C GLY A 67 -19.80 -7.57 -15.10
N PHE A 68 -20.89 -8.03 -15.72
CA PHE A 68 -21.66 -9.17 -15.22
C PHE A 68 -20.89 -10.49 -15.24
N MET A 69 -20.08 -10.75 -16.28
CA MET A 69 -19.21 -11.93 -16.31
C MET A 69 -18.21 -11.95 -15.16
N VAL A 70 -17.68 -10.78 -14.77
CA VAL A 70 -16.75 -10.69 -13.64
C VAL A 70 -17.45 -10.96 -12.31
N ILE A 71 -18.67 -10.43 -12.10
CA ILE A 71 -19.45 -10.71 -10.87
C ILE A 71 -19.78 -12.20 -10.74
N ALA A 72 -20.12 -12.86 -11.85
CA ALA A 72 -20.47 -14.28 -11.83
C ALA A 72 -19.33 -15.15 -11.27
N SER A 73 -18.09 -14.67 -11.31
CA SER A 73 -16.96 -15.26 -10.61
C SER A 73 -16.76 -14.61 -9.25
N ALA A 74 -17.37 -15.20 -8.21
CA ALA A 74 -17.18 -14.79 -6.82
C ALA A 74 -15.69 -14.70 -6.40
N HIS A 75 -14.83 -15.53 -7.02
CA HIS A 75 -13.39 -15.48 -6.80
C HIS A 75 -12.73 -14.22 -7.37
N LEU A 76 -13.12 -13.77 -8.58
CA LEU A 76 -12.57 -12.53 -9.16
C LEU A 76 -13.01 -11.31 -8.36
N VAL A 77 -14.26 -11.30 -7.91
CA VAL A 77 -14.81 -10.24 -7.05
C VAL A 77 -14.04 -10.14 -5.75
N ALA A 78 -13.77 -11.27 -5.08
CA ALA A 78 -12.99 -11.31 -3.85
C ALA A 78 -11.58 -10.75 -4.07
N LEU A 79 -10.90 -11.18 -5.14
CA LEU A 79 -9.56 -10.69 -5.48
C LEU A 79 -9.53 -9.19 -5.78
N ILE A 80 -10.50 -8.66 -6.55
CA ILE A 80 -10.59 -7.23 -6.86
C ILE A 80 -10.84 -6.43 -5.58
N THR A 81 -11.73 -6.90 -4.71
CA THR A 81 -12.07 -6.23 -3.45
C THR A 81 -10.87 -6.20 -2.51
N GLU A 82 -10.17 -7.32 -2.36
CA GLU A 82 -8.96 -7.41 -1.55
C GLU A 82 -7.84 -6.53 -2.12
N ALA A 83 -7.58 -6.60 -3.44
CA ALA A 83 -6.57 -5.77 -4.09
C ALA A 83 -6.91 -4.27 -3.98
N SER A 84 -8.17 -3.89 -4.15
CA SER A 84 -8.62 -2.50 -4.02
C SER A 84 -8.48 -1.99 -2.60
N ALA A 85 -8.86 -2.79 -1.59
CA ALA A 85 -8.67 -2.43 -0.19
C ALA A 85 -7.18 -2.21 0.13
N ASN A 86 -6.31 -3.12 -0.32
CA ASN A 86 -4.87 -2.99 -0.15
C ASN A 86 -4.30 -1.75 -0.85
N MET A 87 -4.76 -1.42 -2.07
CA MET A 87 -4.37 -0.21 -2.79
C MET A 87 -4.81 1.06 -2.07
N VAL A 88 -6.04 1.12 -1.55
CA VAL A 88 -6.53 2.28 -0.79
C VAL A 88 -5.70 2.48 0.48
N ILE A 89 -5.42 1.40 1.21
CA ILE A 89 -4.57 1.46 2.41
C ILE A 89 -3.17 1.98 2.05
N LEU A 90 -2.58 1.51 0.94
CA LEU A 90 -1.29 2.00 0.44
C LEU A 90 -1.34 3.49 0.04
N LEU A 91 -2.40 3.94 -0.62
CA LEU A 91 -2.57 5.34 -0.98
C LEU A 91 -2.71 6.22 0.28
N MET A 92 -3.48 5.77 1.27
CA MET A 92 -3.59 6.45 2.57
C MET A 92 -2.23 6.55 3.28
N LEU A 93 -1.39 5.50 3.20
CA LEU A 93 0.00 5.54 3.67
C LEU A 93 0.75 6.69 3.02
N ALA A 94 0.77 6.70 1.68
CA ALA A 94 1.52 7.68 0.92
C ALA A 94 1.08 9.10 1.29
N VAL A 95 -0.23 9.33 1.45
CA VAL A 95 -0.79 10.59 1.91
C VAL A 95 -0.32 10.92 3.34
N PHE A 96 -0.42 10.00 4.29
CA PHE A 96 0.02 10.23 5.67
C PHE A 96 1.53 10.46 5.78
N PHE A 97 2.33 9.76 4.99
CA PHE A 97 3.77 9.98 4.89
C PHE A 97 4.07 11.37 4.33
N LEU A 98 3.42 11.78 3.24
CA LEU A 98 3.59 13.13 2.67
C LEU A 98 3.14 14.22 3.65
N LEU A 99 2.05 14.02 4.38
CA LEU A 99 1.58 14.96 5.42
C LEU A 99 2.60 15.08 6.56
N LEU A 100 3.16 13.97 7.02
CA LEU A 100 4.20 13.97 8.06
C LEU A 100 5.46 14.67 7.57
N VAL A 101 6.00 14.30 6.41
CA VAL A 101 7.19 14.93 5.83
C VAL A 101 6.95 16.42 5.57
N GLY A 102 5.79 16.77 5.00
CA GLY A 102 5.38 18.15 4.75
C GLY A 102 5.25 18.97 6.04
N SER A 103 4.74 18.38 7.12
CA SER A 103 4.66 19.03 8.44
C SER A 103 6.04 19.39 9.00
N PHE A 104 7.10 18.67 8.63
CA PHE A 104 8.49 18.97 9.05
C PHE A 104 9.29 19.76 8.00
N MET A 105 8.70 20.07 6.85
CA MET A 105 9.26 20.93 5.81
C MET A 105 8.53 22.29 5.78
N GLN A 106 8.39 22.94 6.94
CA GLN A 106 7.93 24.32 6.99
C GLN A 106 8.96 25.27 6.34
N GLU A 107 8.49 26.14 5.45
CA GLU A 107 9.25 27.24 4.85
C GLU A 107 9.35 28.47 5.78
N LYS A 108 8.63 28.49 6.91
CA LYS A 108 8.57 29.63 7.85
C LYS A 108 9.39 29.39 9.12
N PRO A 109 9.96 30.44 9.75
CA PRO A 109 10.95 30.31 10.82
C PRO A 109 10.39 29.98 12.21
N GLU A 110 9.09 29.68 12.34
CA GLU A 110 8.40 29.60 13.64
C GLU A 110 7.86 28.19 13.99
N GLY A 111 8.45 27.14 13.40
CA GLY A 111 8.22 25.75 13.81
C GLY A 111 9.47 25.17 14.47
N VAL A 112 9.33 24.05 15.20
CA VAL A 112 10.48 23.33 15.80
C VAL A 112 11.46 22.92 14.69
N ILE A 113 12.50 23.74 14.49
CA ILE A 113 13.55 23.51 13.50
C ILE A 113 14.47 22.43 14.06
N LEU A 114 14.22 21.18 13.68
CA LEU A 114 15.25 20.15 13.80
C LEU A 114 16.36 20.52 12.81
N GLU A 115 17.47 21.06 13.30
CA GLU A 115 18.59 21.44 12.45
C GLU A 115 19.34 20.21 11.92
N GLY A 116 19.58 20.20 10.60
CA GLY A 116 20.50 19.30 9.91
C GLY A 116 20.29 17.81 10.18
N LYS A 117 21.28 17.18 10.83
CA LYS A 117 21.35 15.71 11.02
C LYS A 117 20.21 15.16 11.87
N TRP A 118 19.64 15.95 12.79
CA TRP A 118 18.51 15.52 13.61
C TRP A 118 17.20 15.42 12.81
N LYS A 119 17.00 16.28 11.81
CA LYS A 119 15.87 16.17 10.87
C LYS A 119 15.94 14.91 10.03
N ILE A 120 17.14 14.58 9.53
CA ILE A 120 17.37 13.38 8.73
C ILE A 120 17.16 12.13 9.60
N MET A 121 17.70 12.10 10.82
CA MET A 121 17.50 10.98 11.74
C MET A 121 16.02 10.80 12.10
N PHE A 122 15.31 11.89 12.41
CA PHE A 122 13.88 11.85 12.72
C PHE A 122 13.04 11.40 11.52
N MET A 123 13.37 11.88 10.31
CA MET A 123 12.73 11.46 9.06
C MET A 123 12.93 9.96 8.80
N VAL A 124 14.13 9.44 9.02
CA VAL A 124 14.43 7.99 8.87
C VAL A 124 13.67 7.18 9.92
N ILE A 125 13.66 7.59 11.19
CA ILE A 125 12.92 6.90 12.26
C ILE A 125 11.42 6.87 11.95
N MET A 126 10.85 7.98 11.49
CA MET A 126 9.44 8.07 11.11
C MET A 126 9.11 7.22 9.87
N PHE A 127 9.99 7.22 8.86
CA PHE A 127 9.85 6.38 7.67
C PHE A 127 9.87 4.89 8.05
N VAL A 128 10.83 4.48 8.89
CA VAL A 128 10.92 3.11 9.42
C VAL A 128 9.71 2.79 10.30
N GLY A 129 9.22 3.73 11.09
CA GLY A 129 8.02 3.58 11.91
C GLY A 129 6.76 3.34 11.09
N ILE A 130 6.55 4.11 10.01
CA ILE A 130 5.42 3.93 9.10
C ILE A 130 5.52 2.58 8.39
N ILE A 131 6.71 2.23 7.87
CA ILE A 131 6.96 0.92 7.26
C ILE A 131 6.71 -0.21 8.26
N GLY A 132 7.14 -0.06 9.51
CA GLY A 132 6.94 -1.04 10.57
C GLY A 132 5.47 -1.24 10.93
N ILE A 133 4.71 -0.16 11.09
CA ILE A 133 3.24 -0.21 11.30
C ILE A 133 2.57 -0.91 10.11
N PHE A 134 3.03 -0.66 8.89
CA PHE A 134 2.48 -1.27 7.67
C PHE A 134 2.79 -2.76 7.52
N LEU A 135 4.04 -3.15 7.71
CA LEU A 135 4.46 -4.55 7.72
C LEU A 135 3.77 -5.34 8.83
N HIS A 136 3.38 -4.69 9.92
CA HIS A 136 2.56 -5.30 10.97
C HIS A 136 1.06 -5.34 10.59
N ALA A 137 0.56 -4.35 9.85
CA ALA A 137 -0.83 -4.29 9.40
C ALA A 137 -1.15 -5.33 8.30
N ILE A 138 -0.17 -5.67 7.45
CA ILE A 138 -0.32 -6.74 6.46
C ILE A 138 -0.33 -8.08 7.19
N ARG A 139 -1.51 -8.71 7.27
CA ARG A 139 -1.67 -10.06 7.78
C ARG A 139 -1.54 -11.05 6.63
N LEU A 140 -0.70 -12.08 6.80
CA LEU A 140 -0.64 -13.18 5.83
C LEU A 140 -1.96 -13.97 5.86
N PRO A 141 -2.23 -14.79 4.83
CA PRO A 141 -3.35 -15.74 4.82
C PRO A 141 -3.39 -16.68 6.05
N SER A 142 -2.26 -16.83 6.74
CA SER A 142 -2.11 -17.58 8.00
C SER A 142 -2.57 -16.81 9.26
N GLY A 143 -3.03 -15.57 9.13
CA GLY A 143 -3.53 -14.74 10.24
C GLY A 143 -2.45 -14.05 11.09
N GLN A 144 -1.16 -14.31 10.82
CA GLN A 144 -0.04 -13.68 11.51
C GLN A 144 0.43 -12.42 10.77
N PRO A 145 0.86 -11.36 11.48
CA PRO A 145 1.50 -10.19 10.88
C PRO A 145 2.71 -10.60 10.04
N PHE A 146 2.90 -9.99 8.86
CA PHE A 146 4.06 -10.26 8.01
C PHE A 146 5.38 -10.04 8.76
N LEU A 147 5.43 -9.06 9.65
CA LEU A 147 6.60 -8.79 10.47
C LEU A 147 6.95 -9.97 11.39
N GLU A 148 5.95 -10.64 11.99
CA GLU A 148 6.17 -11.82 12.83
C GLU A 148 6.59 -13.02 11.99
N TRP A 149 5.99 -13.23 10.82
CA TRP A 149 6.42 -14.26 9.88
C TRP A 149 7.87 -14.02 9.41
N LEU A 150 8.23 -12.79 9.07
CA LEU A 150 9.58 -12.42 8.65
C LEU A 150 10.57 -12.58 9.81
N LEU A 151 10.22 -12.14 11.02
CA LEU A 151 11.04 -12.30 12.21
C LEU A 151 11.21 -13.77 12.58
N GLN A 152 10.16 -14.59 12.45
CA GLN A 152 10.26 -16.04 12.67
C GLN A 152 11.06 -16.72 11.56
N TYR A 153 10.92 -16.30 10.31
CA TYR A 153 11.71 -16.83 9.19
C TYR A 153 13.19 -16.47 9.34
N ILE A 154 13.49 -15.21 9.64
CA ILE A 154 14.84 -14.75 9.96
C ILE A 154 15.33 -15.49 11.21
N ALA A 155 14.60 -15.49 12.33
CA ALA A 155 15.01 -16.20 13.53
C ALA A 155 15.24 -17.68 13.26
N TYR A 156 14.41 -18.36 12.49
CA TYR A 156 14.56 -19.78 12.18
C TYR A 156 15.80 -20.06 11.30
N ASN A 157 16.08 -19.20 10.30
CA ASN A 157 17.26 -19.34 9.44
C ASN A 157 18.56 -18.87 10.12
N PHE A 158 18.49 -17.83 10.96
CA PHE A 158 19.59 -17.32 11.77
C PHE A 158 19.84 -18.13 13.06
N ASN A 159 18.88 -18.95 13.49
CA ASN A 159 19.01 -19.92 14.58
C ASN A 159 19.72 -21.20 14.13
N SER A 160 20.24 -21.26 12.89
CA SER A 160 21.41 -22.11 12.72
C SER A 160 22.52 -21.50 13.58
N ALA A 161 22.93 -22.20 14.63
CA ALA A 161 24.06 -21.80 15.49
C ALA A 161 25.28 -21.36 14.66
N VAL A 162 25.38 -21.85 13.43
CA VAL A 162 26.28 -21.44 12.36
C VAL A 162 26.20 -19.94 12.03
N VAL A 163 25.04 -19.38 11.68
CA VAL A 163 24.94 -17.95 11.33
C VAL A 163 25.21 -17.05 12.54
N GLY A 164 24.72 -17.43 13.72
CA GLY A 164 25.05 -16.76 14.98
C GLY A 164 26.55 -16.75 15.28
N SER A 165 27.23 -17.88 15.06
CA SER A 165 28.68 -17.99 15.26
C SER A 165 29.48 -17.17 14.24
N ILE A 166 29.02 -17.06 12.99
CA ILE A 166 29.68 -16.26 11.94
C ILE A 166 29.53 -14.75 12.23
N ILE A 167 28.35 -14.31 12.65
CA ILE A 167 28.11 -12.89 13.00
C ILE A 167 28.94 -12.52 14.23
N LEU A 168 28.95 -13.36 15.27
CA LEU A 168 29.78 -13.14 16.46
C LEU A 168 31.27 -13.07 16.09
N MET A 169 31.74 -13.95 15.21
CA MET A 169 33.12 -13.96 14.73
C MET A 169 33.48 -12.68 13.96
N LEU A 170 32.60 -12.21 13.07
CA LEU A 170 32.80 -10.96 12.34
C LEU A 170 32.81 -9.74 13.27
N VAL A 171 31.96 -9.73 14.30
CA VAL A 171 31.95 -8.67 15.33
C VAL A 171 33.25 -8.67 16.11
N VAL A 172 33.74 -9.83 16.54
CA VAL A 172 35.04 -9.96 17.25
C VAL A 172 36.20 -9.53 16.36
N ILE A 173 36.23 -9.93 15.08
CA ILE A 173 37.25 -9.48 14.11
C ILE A 173 37.16 -7.96 13.90
N GLY A 174 35.94 -7.40 13.83
CA GLY A 174 35.71 -5.97 13.72
C GLY A 174 36.23 -5.20 14.94
N PHE A 175 35.98 -5.71 16.15
CA PHE A 175 36.53 -5.14 17.38
C PHE A 175 38.05 -5.25 17.44
N MET A 176 38.61 -6.41 17.06
CA MET A 176 40.06 -6.59 16.95
C MET A 176 40.65 -5.58 15.97
N TYR A 177 40.05 -5.41 14.79
CA TYR A 177 40.51 -4.44 13.81
C TYR A 177 40.40 -3.00 14.34
N PHE A 178 39.31 -2.65 15.00
CA PHE A 178 39.11 -1.32 15.59
C PHE A 178 40.12 -1.02 16.70
N ILE A 179 40.46 -2.00 17.53
CA ILE A 179 41.42 -1.87 18.62
C ILE A 179 42.87 -1.87 18.10
N VAL A 180 43.20 -2.73 17.12
CA VAL A 180 44.53 -2.83 16.52
C VAL A 180 44.84 -1.65 15.60
N ARG A 181 43.83 -0.87 15.20
CA ARG A 181 44.03 0.35 14.43
C ARG A 181 44.61 1.44 15.34
N ASP A 182 45.91 1.33 15.61
CA ASP A 182 46.67 2.35 16.33
C ASP A 182 46.51 3.71 15.64
N ARG A 183 46.21 4.72 16.47
CA ARG A 183 46.23 6.12 16.06
C ARG A 183 47.68 6.45 15.68
N LYS A 184 47.93 6.65 14.38
CA LYS A 184 49.17 7.28 13.91
C LYS A 184 49.33 8.59 14.67
N VAL A 185 50.30 8.62 15.59
CA VAL A 185 50.71 9.84 16.28
C VAL A 185 51.21 10.81 15.20
N PRO A 186 50.65 12.03 15.09
CA PRO A 186 51.20 13.02 14.18
C PRO A 186 52.59 13.41 14.72
N GLU A 187 53.60 13.13 13.92
CA GLU A 187 54.99 13.53 14.14
C GLU A 187 55.03 15.05 14.31
N LYS A 188 55.29 15.50 15.54
CA LYS A 188 55.66 16.90 15.83
C LYS A 188 57.17 16.94 16.02
N THR A 189 57.89 17.31 14.96
CA THR A 189 58.87 18.40 14.84
C THR A 189 59.77 18.15 13.64
#